data_AF-A0A8H5NZW4-F1
#
_entry.id   AF-A0A8H5NZW4-F1
#
_cell.length_a   1.000
_cell.length_b   1.000
_cell.length_c   1.000
_cell.angle_alpha   90.00
_cell.angle_beta   90.00
_cell.angle_gamma   90.00
#
_symmetry.space_group_name_H-M   'P 1'
#
loop_
_entity.id
_entity.type
_entity.pdbx_description
1 polymer ?
#
loop_
_entity_poly.entity_id
_entity_poly.type
_entity_poly.pdbx_seq_one_letter_code
_entity_poly.pdbx_strand_id
1 'polypeptide(L)'
;MAQREQQQAAVSDGTRSRKGCLTCRIRKKKCDEELLACSACRSRDLACYGFNVPPPSWIRNKTSWKDVLESNEARALRTVAELRYKVSRKLDSRDTTCGVTGLLPTDSGSNSNQYGPHDFPSAYEALLGTFHRDIF
;
A
#
# COMPACT_ATOMS: atom_id res chain seq x y z
N MET A 1 -25.99 9.64 -24.85
CA MET A 1 -25.96 10.70 -23.81
C MET A 1 -25.41 10.07 -22.52
N ALA A 2 -24.08 10.02 -22.33
CA ALA A 2 -23.49 9.46 -21.11
C ALA A 2 -23.01 10.62 -20.21
N GLN A 3 -23.67 10.81 -19.09
CA GLN A 3 -23.37 11.87 -18.13
C GLN A 3 -22.13 11.46 -17.34
N ARG A 4 -21.05 12.24 -17.44
CA ARG A 4 -19.87 12.12 -16.57
C ARG A 4 -20.24 12.72 -15.21
N GLU A 5 -20.45 11.84 -14.23
CA GLU A 5 -20.73 12.20 -12.85
C GLU A 5 -19.51 12.91 -12.24
N GLN A 6 -19.67 14.20 -11.95
CA GLN A 6 -18.64 15.08 -11.41
C GLN A 6 -18.47 14.81 -9.92
N GLN A 7 -17.41 14.09 -9.56
CA GLN A 7 -16.98 13.94 -8.16
C GLN A 7 -16.41 15.26 -7.65
N GLN A 8 -17.11 15.86 -6.68
CA GLN A 8 -16.76 17.12 -6.02
C GLN A 8 -15.53 16.95 -5.13
N ALA A 9 -14.40 17.50 -5.56
CA ALA A 9 -13.21 17.66 -4.73
C ALA A 9 -13.40 18.87 -3.79
N ALA A 10 -13.69 18.62 -2.52
CA ALA A 10 -13.76 19.64 -1.49
C ALA A 10 -12.40 20.37 -1.37
N VAL A 11 -12.38 21.64 -1.75
CA VAL A 11 -11.20 22.51 -1.67
C VAL A 11 -11.01 22.93 -0.21
N SER A 12 -10.01 22.35 0.45
CA SER A 12 -9.61 22.72 1.81
C SER A 12 -8.75 24.00 1.79
N ASP A 13 -9.19 25.00 2.53
CA ASP A 13 -8.53 26.29 2.76
C ASP A 13 -7.03 26.14 3.09
N GLY A 14 -6.17 26.99 2.52
CA GLY A 14 -4.72 26.81 2.35
C GLY A 14 -3.87 26.85 3.63
N THR A 15 -4.50 26.82 4.81
CA THR A 15 -3.80 26.79 6.08
C THR A 15 -3.49 25.35 6.44
N ARG A 16 -2.21 24.97 6.51
CA ARG A 16 -1.81 23.61 6.89
C ARG A 16 -2.40 23.28 8.26
N SER A 17 -3.42 22.43 8.28
CA SER A 17 -4.05 21.99 9.52
C SER A 17 -2.98 21.54 10.51
N ARG A 18 -3.01 22.10 11.73
CA ARG A 18 -2.17 21.65 12.85
C ARG A 18 -2.53 20.23 13.28
N LYS A 19 -3.63 19.69 12.74
CA LYS A 19 -4.25 18.43 13.13
C LYS A 19 -3.83 17.20 12.29
N GLY A 20 -2.68 17.27 11.62
CA GLY A 20 -2.14 16.12 10.89
C GLY A 20 -1.52 15.04 11.79
N CYS A 21 -1.55 13.79 11.32
CA CYS A 21 -0.86 12.70 11.99
C CYS A 21 0.65 12.98 12.12
N LEU A 22 1.26 12.41 13.16
CA LEU A 22 2.65 12.67 13.52
C LEU A 22 3.63 12.37 12.37
N THR A 23 3.39 11.27 11.66
CA THR A 23 4.18 10.86 10.48
C THR A 23 4.10 11.92 9.37
N CYS A 24 2.91 12.42 9.03
CA CYS A 24 2.75 13.47 8.01
C CYS A 24 3.37 14.80 8.46
N ARG A 25 3.33 15.11 9.76
CA ARG A 25 4.03 16.28 10.33
C ARG A 25 5.54 16.17 10.12
N ILE A 26 6.14 15.03 10.46
CA ILE A 26 7.59 14.75 10.28
C ILE A 26 8.00 14.79 8.80
N ARG A 27 7.16 14.24 7.92
CA ARG A 27 7.39 14.18 6.46
C ARG A 27 7.04 15.46 5.71
N LYS A 28 6.49 16.47 6.41
CA LYS A 28 6.00 17.72 5.81
C LYS A 28 4.99 17.50 4.65
N LYS A 29 4.07 16.54 4.81
CA LYS A 29 3.00 16.24 3.83
C LYS A 29 1.62 16.64 4.35
N LYS A 30 0.66 16.82 3.43
CA LYS A 30 -0.77 16.99 3.76
C LYS A 30 -1.26 15.70 4.43
N CYS A 31 -2.12 15.83 5.42
CA CYS A 31 -2.74 14.72 6.11
C CYS A 31 -4.25 14.87 5.96
N ASP A 32 -4.91 13.76 5.67
CA ASP A 32 -6.35 13.68 5.46
C ASP A 32 -7.11 13.34 6.77
N GLU A 33 -6.38 13.25 7.89
CA GLU A 33 -6.92 13.14 9.26
C GLU A 33 -7.89 11.96 9.52
N GLU A 34 -7.88 10.94 8.67
CA GLU A 34 -8.71 9.73 8.83
C GLU A 34 -8.38 8.92 10.10
N LEU A 35 -9.37 8.18 10.59
CA LEU A 35 -9.25 7.29 11.74
C LEU A 35 -8.33 6.08 11.45
N LEU A 36 -7.62 5.62 12.49
CA LEU A 36 -6.61 4.56 12.49
C LEU A 36 -5.32 4.90 11.73
N ALA A 37 -5.40 5.22 10.44
CA ALA A 37 -4.26 5.63 9.63
C ALA A 37 -4.72 6.48 8.45
N CYS A 38 -4.10 7.65 8.24
CA CYS A 38 -4.48 8.52 7.13
C CYS A 38 -4.13 7.88 5.77
N SER A 39 -4.96 8.11 4.75
CA SER A 39 -4.78 7.66 3.37
C SER A 39 -3.36 7.95 2.82
N ALA A 40 -2.78 9.12 3.11
CA ALA A 40 -1.41 9.45 2.69
C ALA A 40 -0.30 8.55 3.28
N CYS A 41 -0.50 7.97 4.47
CA CYS A 41 0.43 6.99 5.05
C CYS A 41 0.11 5.59 4.55
N ARG A 42 -1.19 5.25 4.46
CA ARG A 42 -1.69 3.95 4.00
C ARG A 42 -1.28 3.65 2.56
N SER A 43 -1.49 4.59 1.64
CA SER A 43 -1.13 4.46 0.21
C SER A 43 0.36 4.26 -0.06
N ARG A 44 1.23 4.47 0.93
CA ARG A 44 2.69 4.35 0.81
C ARG A 44 3.28 3.32 1.75
N ASP A 45 2.42 2.55 2.44
CA ASP A 45 2.80 1.57 3.46
C ASP A 45 3.77 2.14 4.51
N LEU A 46 3.39 3.28 5.09
CA LEU A 46 4.17 3.96 6.12
C LEU A 46 3.51 3.86 7.47
N ALA A 47 4.34 3.71 8.51
CA ALA A 47 3.90 3.73 9.90
C ALA A 47 3.17 5.06 10.20
N CYS A 48 1.89 4.97 10.54
CA CYS A 48 1.06 6.11 10.91
C CYS A 48 0.88 6.14 12.42
N TYR A 49 1.41 7.15 13.09
CA TYR A 49 1.23 7.31 14.54
C TYR A 49 -0.02 8.14 14.91
N GLY A 50 -1.03 8.22 14.03
CA GLY A 50 -2.28 8.95 14.27
C GLY A 50 -2.13 10.44 14.60
N PHE A 51 -3.26 11.13 14.81
CA PHE A 51 -3.32 12.54 15.21
C PHE A 51 -3.80 12.72 16.68
N ASN A 52 -4.70 11.87 17.17
CA ASN A 52 -5.26 11.92 18.54
C ASN A 52 -4.87 10.73 19.41
N VAL A 53 -3.73 10.09 19.11
CA VAL A 53 -3.20 8.97 19.90
C VAL A 53 -1.99 9.43 20.69
N PRO A 54 -1.71 8.82 21.86
CA PRO A 54 -0.52 9.16 22.62
C PRO A 54 0.73 9.01 21.74
N PRO A 55 1.64 10.01 21.76
CA PRO A 55 2.83 9.95 20.95
C PRO A 55 3.70 8.76 21.36
N PRO A 56 4.43 8.15 20.41
CA PRO A 56 5.30 7.02 20.69
C PRO A 56 6.44 7.42 21.65
N SER A 57 7.03 6.42 22.31
CA SER A 57 8.05 6.60 23.34
C SER A 57 9.24 7.46 22.91
N TRP A 58 9.71 7.30 21.66
CA TRP A 58 10.83 8.04 21.07
C TRP A 58 10.55 9.54 20.83
N ILE A 59 9.30 9.96 20.97
CA ILE A 59 8.89 11.38 20.94
C ILE A 59 8.63 11.91 22.34
N ARG A 60 8.09 11.09 23.24
CA ARG A 60 7.67 11.51 24.58
C ARG A 60 8.81 12.14 25.39
N ASN A 61 10.05 11.72 25.15
CA ASN A 61 11.26 12.23 25.83
C ASN A 61 11.92 13.44 25.16
N LYS A 62 11.36 13.97 24.06
CA LYS A 62 11.93 15.09 23.30
C LYS A 62 11.32 16.42 23.77
N THR A 63 12.15 17.42 24.01
CA THR A 63 11.72 18.75 24.50
C THR A 63 11.30 19.67 23.36
N SER A 64 11.93 19.55 22.18
CA SER A 64 11.60 20.35 21.00
C SER A 64 11.15 19.50 19.81
N TRP A 65 10.28 20.10 18.98
CA TRP A 65 9.94 19.50 17.67
C TRP A 65 11.18 19.35 16.78
N LYS A 66 12.20 20.20 16.94
CA LYS A 66 13.48 20.04 16.24
C LYS A 66 14.16 18.73 16.62
N ASP A 67 14.17 18.37 17.90
CA ASP A 67 14.81 17.14 18.39
C ASP A 67 14.05 15.89 17.92
N VAL A 68 12.71 16.00 17.84
CA VAL A 68 11.87 14.95 17.22
C VAL A 68 12.28 14.78 15.76
N LEU A 69 12.39 15.86 15.00
CA LEU A 69 12.76 15.80 13.58
C LEU A 69 14.17 15.24 13.35
N GLU A 70 15.11 15.44 14.28
CA GLU A 70 16.50 14.97 14.21
C GLU A 70 16.69 13.54 14.74
N SER A 71 15.68 12.97 15.39
CA SER A 71 15.73 11.58 15.89
C SER A 71 16.00 10.56 14.76
N ASN A 72 16.63 9.44 15.11
CA ASN A 72 16.89 8.35 14.15
C ASN A 72 15.59 7.79 13.59
N GLU A 73 14.55 7.72 14.41
CA GLU A 73 13.21 7.26 14.05
C GLU A 73 12.57 8.20 13.02
N ALA A 74 12.63 9.53 13.24
CA ALA A 74 12.13 10.50 12.26
C ALA A 74 12.94 10.45 10.96
N ARG A 75 14.26 10.27 11.04
CA ARG A 75 15.12 10.09 9.85
C ARG A 75 14.73 8.83 9.10
N ALA A 76 14.57 7.70 9.79
CA ALA A 76 14.13 6.43 9.20
C ALA A 76 12.77 6.56 8.51
N LEU A 77 11.79 7.24 9.14
CA LEU A 77 10.49 7.50 8.51
C LEU A 77 10.60 8.28 7.20
N ARG A 78 11.49 9.28 7.11
CA ARG A 78 11.72 10.02 5.86
C ARG A 78 12.40 9.16 4.81
N THR A 79 13.40 8.37 5.20
CA THR A 79 14.10 7.44 4.30
C THR A 79 13.15 6.39 3.73
N VAL A 80 12.38 5.71 4.57
CA VAL A 80 11.40 4.70 4.13
C VAL A 80 10.36 5.32 3.20
N ALA A 81 9.86 6.52 3.53
CA ALA A 81 8.92 7.23 2.68
C ALA A 81 9.48 7.54 1.28
N GLU A 82 10.74 7.93 1.21
CA GLU A 82 11.43 8.21 -0.05
C GLU A 82 11.64 6.93 -0.86
N LEU A 83 12.06 5.84 -0.21
CA LEU A 83 12.22 4.54 -0.86
C LEU A 83 10.89 4.03 -1.44
N ARG A 84 9.80 4.07 -0.65
CA ARG A 84 8.46 3.69 -1.10
C ARG A 84 7.99 4.53 -2.28
N TYR A 85 8.27 5.83 -2.27
CA TYR A 85 7.96 6.71 -3.41
C TYR A 85 8.72 6.32 -4.68
N LYS A 86 10.03 6.08 -4.56
CA LYS A 86 10.87 5.67 -5.69
C LYS A 86 10.44 4.33 -6.29
N VAL A 87 10.10 3.35 -5.43
CA VAL A 87 9.61 2.04 -5.87
C VAL A 87 8.29 2.19 -6.61
N SER A 88 7.30 2.89 -6.03
CA SER A 88 6.00 3.12 -6.66
C SER A 88 6.13 3.78 -8.04
N ARG A 89 6.97 4.83 -8.16
CA ARG A 89 7.24 5.48 -9.45
C ARG A 89 7.90 4.57 -10.48
N LYS A 90 8.79 3.66 -10.05
CA LYS A 90 9.47 2.73 -10.96
C LYS A 90 8.53 1.65 -11.49
N LEU A 91 7.59 1.18 -10.67
CA LEU A 91 6.59 0.20 -11.09
C LEU A 91 5.64 0.81 -12.12
N ASP A 92 5.10 2.00 -11.85
CA ASP A 92 4.23 2.76 -12.78
C ASP A 92 4.91 2.98 -14.16
N SER A 93 6.20 3.34 -14.15
CA SER A 93 6.96 3.52 -15.39
C SER A 93 7.14 2.24 -16.23
N ARG A 94 7.15 1.06 -15.60
CA ARG A 94 7.28 -0.23 -16.31
C ARG A 94 5.97 -0.61 -16.98
N ASP A 95 4.86 -0.39 -16.30
CA ASP A 95 3.54 -0.67 -16.84
C ASP A 95 3.20 0.25 -18.03
N THR A 96 3.79 1.46 -18.07
CA THR A 96 3.69 2.37 -19.22
C THR A 96 4.45 1.85 -20.46
N THR A 97 5.48 1.00 -20.29
CA THR A 97 6.29 0.50 -21.43
C THR A 97 5.72 -0.73 -22.14
N CYS A 98 4.54 -1.22 -21.73
CA CYS A 98 3.77 -2.20 -22.49
C CYS A 98 2.54 -1.54 -23.13
N GLY A 99 2.79 -0.47 -23.88
CA GLY A 99 2.04 -0.23 -25.12
C GLY A 99 2.39 -1.30 -26.17
N VAL A 100 2.21 -2.58 -25.83
CA VAL A 100 1.94 -3.60 -26.83
C VAL A 100 0.46 -3.47 -27.13
N THR A 101 0.22 -2.85 -28.27
CA THR A 101 -0.90 -3.03 -29.18
C THR A 101 -1.57 -4.39 -28.98
N GLY A 102 -2.89 -4.43 -29.06
CA GLY A 102 -3.61 -5.68 -29.26
C GLY A 102 -2.94 -6.52 -30.34
N LEU A 103 -2.35 -7.62 -29.92
CA LEU A 103 -2.09 -8.79 -30.74
C LEU A 103 -2.48 -9.98 -29.87
N LEU A 104 -3.78 -10.25 -29.88
CA LEU A 104 -4.23 -11.62 -29.91
C LEU A 104 -3.57 -12.25 -31.15
N PRO A 105 -2.73 -13.29 -31.03
CA PRO A 105 -2.46 -14.15 -32.17
C PRO A 105 -3.82 -14.73 -32.59
N THR A 106 -4.28 -14.33 -33.77
CA THR A 106 -5.37 -15.00 -34.46
C THR A 106 -4.88 -16.38 -34.86
N ASP A 107 -5.09 -17.39 -34.03
CA ASP A 107 -5.06 -18.76 -34.49
C ASP A 107 -6.47 -19.16 -34.94
N SER A 108 -6.65 -19.07 -36.25
CA SER A 108 -7.33 -20.04 -37.14
C SER A 108 -8.67 -20.61 -36.69
N GLY A 109 -9.72 -20.30 -37.46
CA GLY A 109 -11.06 -20.85 -37.27
C GLY A 109 -11.20 -22.34 -37.62
N SER A 110 -12.24 -22.91 -36.99
CA SER A 110 -12.94 -24.19 -37.24
C SER A 110 -12.38 -25.43 -36.52
N ASN A 111 -13.01 -25.83 -35.40
CA ASN A 111 -13.98 -26.94 -35.45
C ASN A 111 -14.78 -27.04 -34.15
N SER A 112 -16.08 -27.24 -34.29
CA SER A 112 -17.03 -27.54 -33.23
C SER A 112 -16.69 -28.85 -32.52
N ASN A 113 -16.52 -28.80 -31.20
CA ASN A 113 -17.03 -29.88 -30.35
C ASN A 113 -17.25 -29.41 -28.91
N GLN A 114 -18.35 -29.90 -28.35
CA GLN A 114 -18.87 -29.68 -27.00
C GLN A 114 -18.01 -30.41 -25.95
N TYR A 115 -18.50 -30.46 -24.68
CA TYR A 115 -17.93 -31.10 -23.47
C TYR A 115 -16.85 -30.24 -22.77
N GLY A 116 -16.91 -29.83 -21.50
CA GLY A 116 -17.73 -30.07 -20.30
C GLY A 116 -16.89 -29.52 -19.12
N PRO A 117 -17.47 -29.26 -17.92
CA PRO A 117 -16.75 -28.62 -16.82
C PRO A 117 -15.83 -29.62 -16.12
N HIS A 118 -14.53 -29.31 -16.00
CA HIS A 118 -13.60 -30.12 -15.22
C HIS A 118 -13.38 -29.50 -13.85
N ASP A 119 -13.94 -30.17 -12.85
CA ASP A 119 -13.65 -30.10 -11.42
C ASP A 119 -12.17 -29.88 -11.11
N PHE A 120 -11.88 -28.93 -10.23
CA PHE A 120 -10.60 -28.75 -9.57
C PHE A 120 -10.55 -29.64 -8.31
N PRO A 121 -9.66 -30.65 -8.19
CA PRO A 121 -9.40 -31.27 -6.92
C PRO A 121 -8.47 -30.38 -6.09
N SER A 122 -9.03 -29.94 -4.98
CA SER A 122 -8.37 -29.23 -3.90
C SER A 122 -7.29 -30.09 -3.26
N ALA A 123 -6.02 -29.68 -3.36
CA ALA A 123 -4.90 -30.33 -2.67
C ALA A 123 -4.59 -29.62 -1.34
N TYR A 124 -5.55 -29.63 -0.41
CA TYR A 124 -5.24 -29.64 1.02
C TYR A 124 -5.46 -31.08 1.48
N GLU A 125 -4.52 -31.62 2.27
CA GLU A 125 -4.40 -32.99 2.78
C GLU A 125 -3.26 -33.82 2.15
N ALA A 126 -2.08 -33.77 2.77
CA ALA A 126 -1.16 -34.90 2.87
C ALA A 126 0.01 -34.62 3.84
N LEU A 127 -0.23 -34.11 5.05
CA LEU A 127 0.81 -34.04 6.09
C LEU A 127 0.30 -34.45 7.48
N LEU A 128 -0.44 -35.56 7.56
CA LEU A 128 -0.55 -36.34 8.78
C LEU A 128 -0.53 -37.84 8.43
N GLY A 129 0.42 -38.57 9.03
CA GLY A 129 0.59 -40.01 8.89
C GLY A 129 1.88 -40.35 8.15
N THR A 130 2.99 -40.52 8.85
CA THR A 130 3.37 -41.87 9.26
C THR A 130 4.36 -41.81 10.44
N PHE A 131 3.81 -41.93 11.65
CA PHE A 131 4.54 -42.51 12.77
C PHE A 131 4.69 -44.01 12.48
N HIS A 132 5.89 -44.48 12.12
CA HIS A 132 6.45 -45.74 12.61
C HIS A 132 7.85 -45.95 12.02
N ARG A 133 8.90 -45.96 12.85
CA ARG A 133 9.96 -46.98 12.84
C ARG A 133 10.66 -46.97 14.19
N ASP A 134 10.33 -47.95 15.01
CA ASP A 134 11.27 -48.56 15.94
C ASP A 134 12.51 -49.06 15.18
N ILE A 135 13.69 -48.98 15.82
CA ILE A 135 14.75 -50.01 15.80
C ILE A 135 15.91 -49.56 16.72
N PHE A 136 16.14 -50.39 17.74
CA PHE A 136 17.31 -50.64 18.62
C PHE A 136 17.93 -49.49 19.44
#